data_AF-A0A5A7WAZ5-F1
#
_entry.id   AF-A0A5A7WAZ5-F1
#
_cell.length_a   1.000
_cell.length_b   1.000
_cell.length_c   1.000
_cell.angle_alpha   90.00
_cell.angle_beta   90.00
_cell.angle_gamma   90.00
#
_symmetry.space_group_name_H-M   'P 1'
#
loop_
_entity.id
_entity.type
_entity.pdbx_description
1 polymer ?
#
loop_
_entity_poly.entity_id
_entity_poly.type
_entity_poly.pdbx_seq_one_letter_code
_entity_poly.pdbx_strand_id
1 'polypeptide(L)'
;MGLFVACSAPATAAEQCPVSEAAITKAGGLANAVTAAMKTEFSCEGAYRLLELCQLGSSGDNALSDIVLSKCEPRFLPKAVAATKAAYEKARAKCNKIAEKNEGSMYQGQAAVCIARSGRDFARKYGTKS
;
A
#
# COMPACT_ATOMS: atom_id res chain seq x y z
N MET A 1 18.52 -18.58 -41.28
CA MET A 1 18.63 -18.22 -39.86
C MET A 1 17.92 -16.89 -39.62
N GLY A 2 16.73 -16.91 -39.02
CA GLY A 2 16.04 -15.70 -38.57
C GLY A 2 16.08 -15.66 -37.05
N LEU A 3 16.87 -14.74 -36.48
CA LEU A 3 16.96 -14.54 -35.05
C LEU A 3 15.78 -13.65 -34.61
N PHE A 4 14.68 -14.27 -34.16
CA PHE A 4 13.62 -13.54 -33.47
C PHE A 4 14.13 -13.15 -32.08
N VAL A 5 14.57 -11.89 -31.92
CA VAL A 5 14.83 -11.30 -30.62
C VAL A 5 13.47 -11.04 -29.97
N ALA A 6 13.04 -11.95 -29.10
CA ALA A 6 11.90 -11.73 -28.21
C ALA A 6 12.32 -10.67 -27.18
N CYS A 7 11.81 -9.45 -27.36
CA CYS A 7 11.95 -8.37 -26.40
C CYS A 7 10.98 -8.64 -25.24
N SER A 8 11.45 -9.27 -24.17
CA SER A 8 10.66 -9.47 -22.95
C SER A 8 10.46 -8.12 -22.27
N ALA A 9 9.29 -7.49 -22.47
CA ALA A 9 8.92 -6.29 -21.74
C ALA A 9 8.83 -6.61 -20.23
N PRO A 10 9.35 -5.76 -19.33
CA PRO A 10 9.14 -5.92 -17.90
C PRO A 10 7.64 -5.79 -17.59
N ALA A 11 7.08 -6.78 -16.90
CA ALA A 11 5.71 -6.74 -16.41
C ALA A 11 5.49 -5.48 -15.58
N THR A 12 4.55 -4.65 -16.01
CA THR A 12 4.21 -3.40 -15.32
C THR A 12 3.41 -3.72 -14.04
N ALA A 13 3.44 -2.84 -13.02
CA ALA A 13 2.68 -3.03 -11.78
C ALA A 13 1.17 -3.28 -12.02
N ALA A 14 0.62 -2.81 -13.14
CA ALA A 14 -0.76 -3.08 -13.54
C ALA A 14 -1.05 -4.57 -13.80
N GLU A 15 -0.06 -5.35 -14.24
CA GLU A 15 -0.22 -6.78 -14.58
C GLU A 15 -0.29 -7.68 -13.33
N GLN A 16 0.13 -7.15 -12.18
CA GLN A 16 0.19 -7.89 -10.90
C GLN A 16 -0.92 -7.51 -9.93
N CYS A 17 -1.62 -6.40 -10.19
CA CYS A 17 -2.75 -5.96 -9.38
C CYS A 17 -3.95 -6.89 -9.59
N PRO A 18 -4.44 -7.62 -8.57
CA PRO A 18 -5.46 -8.66 -8.74
C PRO A 18 -6.89 -8.06 -8.81
N VAL A 19 -7.09 -7.05 -9.63
CA VAL A 19 -8.40 -6.46 -9.95
C VAL A 19 -8.73 -6.70 -11.41
N SER A 20 -9.94 -7.21 -11.69
CA SER A 20 -10.33 -7.54 -13.07
C SER A 20 -10.73 -6.29 -13.86
N GLU A 21 -10.57 -6.34 -15.19
CA GLU A 21 -11.07 -5.30 -16.11
C GLU A 21 -12.56 -4.98 -15.92
N ALA A 22 -13.36 -6.02 -15.63
CA ALA A 22 -14.77 -5.85 -15.32
C ALA A 22 -14.99 -5.04 -14.03
N ALA A 23 -14.16 -5.27 -13.00
CA ALA A 23 -14.20 -4.48 -11.77
C ALA A 23 -13.74 -3.03 -12.00
N ILE A 24 -12.69 -2.82 -12.82
CA ILE A 24 -12.20 -1.49 -13.23
C ILE A 24 -13.31 -0.71 -13.93
N THR A 25 -13.96 -1.33 -14.93
CA THR A 25 -15.05 -0.71 -15.68
C THR A 25 -16.23 -0.39 -14.77
N LYS A 26 -16.65 -1.33 -13.93
CA LYS A 26 -17.76 -1.13 -12.98
C LYS A 26 -17.48 -0.01 -11.97
N ALA A 27 -16.24 0.13 -11.52
CA ALA A 27 -15.83 1.15 -10.56
C ALA A 27 -15.51 2.52 -11.21
N GLY A 28 -15.52 2.61 -12.54
CA GLY A 28 -15.17 3.83 -13.27
C GLY A 28 -13.68 4.19 -13.22
N GLY A 29 -12.79 3.21 -13.06
CA GLY A 29 -11.34 3.40 -13.10
C GLY A 29 -10.56 2.52 -12.11
N LEU A 30 -9.26 2.36 -12.36
CA LEU A 30 -8.39 1.47 -11.59
C LEU A 30 -8.32 1.88 -10.10
N ALA A 31 -8.13 3.16 -9.81
CA ALA A 31 -8.04 3.66 -8.43
C ALA A 31 -9.30 3.33 -7.61
N ASN A 32 -10.48 3.43 -8.22
CA ASN A 32 -11.75 3.11 -7.57
C ASN A 32 -11.91 1.60 -7.36
N ALA A 33 -11.51 0.78 -8.34
CA ALA A 33 -11.58 -0.68 -8.22
C ALA A 33 -10.63 -1.21 -7.13
N VAL A 34 -9.40 -0.69 -7.08
CA VAL A 34 -8.42 -1.01 -6.03
C VAL A 34 -8.94 -0.58 -4.66
N THR A 35 -9.44 0.65 -4.55
CA THR A 35 -10.06 1.14 -3.31
C THR A 35 -11.20 0.25 -2.84
N ALA A 36 -12.07 -0.19 -3.76
CA ALA A 36 -13.17 -1.09 -3.43
C ALA A 36 -12.66 -2.46 -2.94
N ALA A 37 -11.72 -3.07 -3.66
CA ALA A 37 -11.11 -4.35 -3.28
C ALA A 37 -10.44 -4.27 -1.89
N MET A 38 -9.68 -3.20 -1.63
CA MET A 38 -9.04 -2.99 -0.33
C MET A 38 -10.06 -2.76 0.80
N LYS A 39 -11.18 -2.07 0.53
CA LYS A 39 -12.25 -1.91 1.54
C LYS A 39 -12.87 -3.26 1.90
N THR A 40 -13.06 -4.15 0.93
CA THR A 40 -13.62 -5.50 1.16
C THR A 40 -12.66 -6.49 1.80
N GLU A 41 -11.35 -6.27 1.68
CA GLU A 41 -10.33 -7.11 2.32
C GLU A 41 -10.34 -6.91 3.84
N PHE A 42 -10.43 -7.99 4.62
CA PHE A 42 -10.56 -7.88 6.09
C PHE A 42 -9.21 -7.84 6.82
N SER A 43 -8.18 -8.44 6.23
CA SER A 43 -6.89 -8.61 6.86
C SER A 43 -5.98 -7.40 6.64
N CYS A 44 -5.19 -7.06 7.66
CA CYS A 44 -4.11 -6.07 7.56
C CYS A 44 -3.09 -6.47 6.48
N GLU A 45 -2.73 -7.76 6.44
CA GLU A 45 -1.79 -8.30 5.46
C GLU A 45 -2.31 -8.23 4.03
N GLY A 46 -3.55 -8.68 3.81
CA GLY A 46 -4.17 -8.66 2.50
C GLY A 46 -4.33 -7.23 1.99
N ALA A 47 -4.73 -6.29 2.85
CA ALA A 47 -4.89 -4.90 2.45
C ALA A 47 -3.55 -4.27 2.06
N TYR A 48 -2.49 -4.49 2.85
CA TYR A 48 -1.15 -4.04 2.47
C TYR A 48 -0.67 -4.71 1.18
N ARG A 49 -0.95 -6.01 0.99
CA ARG A 49 -0.57 -6.73 -0.23
C ARG A 49 -1.27 -6.18 -1.47
N LEU A 50 -2.56 -5.84 -1.36
CA LEU A 50 -3.28 -5.15 -2.44
C LEU A 50 -2.65 -3.80 -2.76
N LEU A 51 -2.36 -2.97 -1.75
CA LEU A 51 -1.65 -1.70 -1.99
C LEU A 51 -0.30 -1.93 -2.67
N GLU A 52 0.50 -2.89 -2.20
CA GLU A 52 1.83 -3.17 -2.75
C GLU A 52 1.78 -3.60 -4.22
N LEU A 53 0.77 -4.38 -4.61
CA LEU A 53 0.57 -4.85 -5.97
C LEU A 53 -0.10 -3.81 -6.88
N CYS A 54 -0.94 -2.93 -6.30
CA CYS A 54 -1.81 -2.02 -7.03
C CYS A 54 -1.44 -0.54 -6.86
N GLN A 55 -0.18 -0.25 -6.54
CA GLN A 55 0.30 1.12 -6.33
C GLN A 55 -0.09 2.00 -7.53
N LEU A 56 -0.70 3.14 -7.23
CA LEU A 56 -1.06 4.14 -8.23
C LEU A 56 0.15 4.97 -8.66
N GLY A 57 1.23 4.96 -7.88
CA GLY A 57 2.43 5.73 -8.14
C GLY A 57 2.18 7.23 -8.05
N SER A 58 1.21 7.65 -7.23
CA SER A 58 0.75 9.03 -7.15
C SER A 58 0.23 9.37 -5.76
N SER A 59 -0.25 10.61 -5.58
CA SER A 59 -0.89 11.04 -4.35
C SER A 59 -2.15 10.25 -3.99
N GLY A 60 -2.73 9.50 -4.94
CA GLY A 60 -3.84 8.59 -4.69
C GLY A 60 -3.50 7.44 -3.72
N ASP A 61 -2.22 7.05 -3.63
CA ASP A 61 -1.78 6.00 -2.70
C ASP A 61 -1.95 6.42 -1.22
N ASN A 62 -2.10 7.72 -0.91
CA ASN A 62 -2.42 8.17 0.44
C ASN A 62 -3.74 7.57 0.95
N ALA A 63 -4.79 7.61 0.12
CA ALA A 63 -6.08 7.03 0.47
C ALA A 63 -5.99 5.50 0.64
N LEU A 64 -5.17 4.84 -0.18
CA LEU A 64 -4.94 3.40 -0.07
C LEU A 64 -4.17 3.07 1.22
N SER A 65 -3.16 3.87 1.58
CA SER A 65 -2.43 3.76 2.84
C SER A 65 -3.36 3.86 4.04
N ASP A 66 -4.27 4.85 4.05
CA ASP A 66 -5.24 5.02 5.15
C ASP A 66 -6.13 3.78 5.33
N ILE A 67 -6.52 3.11 4.24
CA ILE A 67 -7.27 1.85 4.30
C ILE A 67 -6.43 0.75 4.97
N VAL A 68 -5.16 0.63 4.61
CA VAL A 68 -4.25 -0.33 5.27
C VAL A 68 -4.15 -0.04 6.76
N LEU A 69 -3.88 1.22 7.13
CA LEU A 69 -3.75 1.63 8.53
C LEU A 69 -5.00 1.34 9.33
N SER A 70 -6.20 1.62 8.78
CA SER A 70 -7.47 1.35 9.46
C SER A 70 -7.67 -0.12 9.83
N LYS A 71 -7.00 -1.05 9.13
CA LYS A 71 -7.07 -2.50 9.39
C LYS A 71 -5.89 -2.99 10.24
N CYS A 72 -4.73 -2.36 10.11
CA CYS A 72 -3.51 -2.75 10.82
C CYS A 72 -3.43 -2.17 12.24
N GLU A 73 -3.74 -0.89 12.40
CA GLU A 73 -3.60 -0.17 13.66
C GLU A 73 -4.40 -0.78 14.83
N PRO A 74 -5.70 -1.15 14.66
CA PRO A 74 -6.47 -1.77 15.75
C PRO A 74 -5.86 -3.04 16.33
N ARG A 75 -4.96 -3.70 15.58
CA ARG A 75 -4.35 -4.96 16.00
C ARG A 75 -3.30 -4.78 17.08
N PHE A 76 -2.63 -3.62 17.12
CA PHE A 76 -1.50 -3.39 18.03
C PHE A 76 -1.61 -2.09 18.85
N LEU A 77 -2.17 -1.01 18.30
CA LEU A 77 -2.19 0.30 18.96
C LEU A 77 -2.94 0.33 20.31
N PRO A 78 -4.09 -0.35 20.47
CA PRO A 78 -4.82 -0.34 21.75
C PRO A 78 -4.02 -0.91 22.92
N LYS A 79 -3.11 -1.86 22.65
CA LYS A 79 -2.27 -2.53 23.66
C LYS A 79 -0.81 -2.03 23.65
N ALA A 80 -0.49 -1.06 22.79
CA ALA A 80 0.87 -0.56 22.64
C ALA A 80 1.29 0.27 23.86
N VAL A 81 2.41 -0.11 24.46
CA VAL A 81 3.10 0.72 25.46
C VAL A 81 3.66 2.00 24.81
N ALA A 82 3.99 3.01 25.62
CA ALA A 82 4.48 4.31 25.13
C ALA A 82 5.69 4.18 24.18
N ALA A 83 6.64 3.29 24.49
CA ALA A 83 7.79 3.03 23.63
C ALA A 83 7.40 2.50 22.24
N THR A 84 6.39 1.62 22.15
CA THR A 84 5.89 1.10 20.88
C THR A 84 5.17 2.18 20.07
N LYS A 85 4.38 3.05 20.71
CA LYS A 85 3.73 4.18 20.05
C LYS A 85 4.76 5.16 19.48
N ALA A 86 5.75 5.55 20.28
CA ALA A 86 6.83 6.43 19.84
C ALA A 86 7.66 5.82 18.69
N ALA A 87 7.92 4.51 18.75
CA ALA A 87 8.61 3.82 17.66
C ALA A 87 7.78 3.80 16.36
N TYR A 88 6.46 3.62 16.46
CA TYR A 88 5.55 3.65 15.32
C TYR A 88 5.47 5.04 14.69
N GLU A 89 5.29 6.09 15.49
CA GLU A 89 5.30 7.48 15.03
C GLU A 89 6.62 7.83 14.36
N LYS A 90 7.76 7.42 14.94
CA LYS A 90 9.08 7.62 14.33
C LYS A 90 9.22 6.90 12.99
N ALA A 91 8.67 5.69 12.86
CA ALA A 91 8.67 4.96 11.60
C ALA A 91 7.88 5.71 10.51
N ARG A 92 6.68 6.21 10.84
CA ARG A 92 5.86 7.03 9.93
C ARG A 92 6.55 8.34 9.56
N ALA A 93 7.13 9.04 10.54
CA ALA A 93 7.85 10.29 10.30
C ALA A 93 9.05 10.10 9.37
N LYS A 94 9.74 8.95 9.43
CA LYS A 94 10.81 8.62 8.49
C LYS A 94 10.30 8.49 7.06
N CYS A 95 9.11 7.93 6.85
CA CYS A 95 8.49 7.82 5.53
C CYS A 95 8.11 9.21 4.96
N ASN A 96 7.61 10.13 5.78
CA ASN A 96 7.29 11.49 5.34
C ASN A 96 8.50 12.23 4.74
N LYS A 97 9.72 11.90 5.19
CA LYS A 97 10.95 12.46 4.60
C LYS A 97 11.13 12.15 3.12
N ILE A 98 10.46 11.14 2.57
CA ILE A 98 10.46 10.86 1.13
C ILE A 98 9.76 11.99 0.38
N ALA A 99 8.55 12.38 0.80
CA ALA A 99 7.78 13.44 0.17
C ALA A 99 8.30 14.85 0.52
N GLU A 100 8.92 15.04 1.69
CA GLU A 100 9.49 16.36 2.05
C GLU A 100 10.76 16.69 1.25
N LYS A 101 11.56 15.67 0.89
CA LYS A 101 12.83 15.86 0.18
C LYS A 101 12.69 15.89 -1.34
N ASN A 102 11.53 15.52 -1.86
CA ASN A 102 11.31 15.36 -3.28
C ASN A 102 9.94 15.91 -3.66
N GLU A 103 9.88 16.63 -4.77
CA GLU A 103 8.64 17.20 -5.27
C GLU A 103 7.89 16.23 -6.18
N GLY A 104 6.56 16.29 -6.17
CA GLY A 104 5.70 15.55 -7.10
C GLY A 104 4.93 14.40 -6.48
N SER A 105 3.81 14.06 -7.14
CA SER A 105 2.85 13.05 -6.68
C SER A 105 3.45 11.64 -6.57
N MET A 106 4.46 11.32 -7.38
CA MET A 106 5.16 10.04 -7.31
C MET A 106 5.79 9.80 -5.93
N TYR A 107 6.49 10.80 -5.37
CA TYR A 107 7.13 10.67 -4.07
C TYR A 107 6.13 10.70 -2.93
N GLN A 108 4.99 11.38 -3.11
CA GLN A 108 3.86 11.26 -2.19
C GLN A 108 3.33 9.83 -2.14
N GLY A 109 3.22 9.16 -3.30
CA GLY A 109 2.80 7.77 -3.36
C GLY A 109 3.79 6.82 -2.68
N GLN A 110 5.09 7.01 -2.92
CA GLN A 110 6.13 6.23 -2.24
C GLN A 110 6.11 6.44 -0.72
N ALA A 111 5.90 7.67 -0.25
CA ALA A 111 5.75 7.95 1.17
C ALA A 111 4.53 7.23 1.76
N ALA A 112 3.39 7.25 1.08
CA ALA A 112 2.17 6.55 1.49
C ALA A 112 2.38 5.04 1.62
N VAL A 113 2.99 4.39 0.62
CA VAL A 113 3.29 2.95 0.67
C VAL A 113 4.25 2.62 1.83
N CYS A 114 5.25 3.47 2.08
CA CYS A 114 6.15 3.32 3.24
C CYS A 114 5.39 3.39 4.58
N ILE A 115 4.46 4.35 4.71
CA ILE A 115 3.63 4.50 5.91
C ILE A 115 2.76 3.26 6.12
N ALA A 116 2.06 2.80 5.08
CA ALA A 116 1.23 1.60 5.13
C ALA A 116 2.03 0.36 5.57
N ARG A 117 3.25 0.21 5.02
CA ARG A 117 4.18 -0.86 5.42
C ARG A 117 4.52 -0.79 6.90
N SER A 118 4.75 0.41 7.44
CA SER A 118 5.04 0.57 8.88
C SER A 118 3.88 0.08 9.76
N GLY A 119 2.64 0.37 9.40
CA GLY A 119 1.45 -0.14 10.09
C GLY A 119 1.37 -1.67 10.05
N ARG A 120 1.62 -2.25 8.87
CA ARG A 120 1.68 -3.71 8.66
C ARG A 120 2.77 -4.36 9.52
N ASP A 121 3.99 -3.84 9.47
CA ASP A 121 5.15 -4.40 10.20
C ASP A 121 4.93 -4.36 11.72
N PHE A 122 4.34 -3.28 12.25
CA PHE A 122 3.98 -3.18 13.66
C PHE A 122 2.84 -4.12 14.04
N ALA A 123 1.82 -4.26 13.19
CA ALA A 123 0.76 -5.22 13.40
C ALA A 123 1.28 -6.67 13.42
N ARG A 124 2.24 -7.03 12.56
CA ARG A 124 2.91 -8.35 12.60
C ARG A 124 3.68 -8.57 13.89
N LYS A 125 4.39 -7.56 14.35
CA LYS A 125 5.31 -7.68 15.49
C LYS A 125 4.62 -7.63 16.84
N TYR A 126 3.62 -6.76 16.99
CA TYR A 126 3.00 -6.45 18.28
C TYR A 126 1.50 -6.73 18.32
N GLY A 127 0.89 -7.02 17.19
CA GLY A 127 -0.54 -7.28 17.10
C GLY A 127 -0.91 -8.76 17.26
N THR A 128 -2.20 -9.02 17.33
CA THR A 128 -2.75 -10.36 17.20
C THR A 128 -2.59 -10.85 15.75
N LYS A 129 -2.70 -12.17 15.49
CA LYS A 129 -2.69 -12.74 14.11
C LYS A 129 -4.05 -12.54 13.42
N SER A 130 -4.02 -12.23 12.12
CA SER A 130 -5.24 -12.04 11.30
C SER A 130 -5.83 -13.38 10.93
#